data_AF-A0A1B6NXZ6-F1
#
_entry.id   AF-A0A1B6NXZ6-F1
#
_cell.length_a   1.000
_cell.length_b   1.000
_cell.length_c   1.000
_cell.angle_alpha   90.00
_cell.angle_beta   90.00
_cell.angle_gamma   90.00
#
_symmetry.space_group_name_H-M   'P 1'
#
loop_
_entity.id
_entity.type
_entity.pdbx_description
1 polymer ?
#
loop_
_entity_poly.entity_id
_entity_poly.type
_entity_poly.pdbx_seq_one_letter_code
_entity_poly.pdbx_strand_id
1 'polypeptide(L)'
;MVTWGLSVTKGPHKKRQNLGIYRQQVIGKNKLIMRWLSHRGGALDFREWCQTHPGEPYPVSVALGADPATILGAVTPVPDTLSEYAFAGLLRGDKTEVVKSISNDLQVPASAEIVLEGYIA
;
A
#
# COMPACT_ATOMS: atom_id res chain seq x y z
N MET A 1 -10.75 12.80 6.96
CA MET A 1 -10.06 11.60 7.50
C MET A 1 -10.22 10.49 6.48
N VAL A 2 -9.21 9.66 6.29
CA VAL A 2 -9.23 8.52 5.34
C VAL A 2 -9.21 7.22 6.15
N THR A 3 -10.19 6.34 5.92
CA THR A 3 -10.39 5.10 6.69
C THR A 3 -10.38 3.82 5.85
N TRP A 4 -10.60 3.93 4.54
CA TRP A 4 -10.64 2.82 3.58
C TRP A 4 -9.58 2.95 2.48
N GLY A 5 -8.41 3.48 2.83
CA GLY A 5 -7.26 3.58 1.92
C GLY A 5 -6.40 2.33 1.93
N LEU A 6 -6.23 1.68 0.78
CA LEU A 6 -5.28 0.60 0.57
C LEU A 6 -3.89 1.21 0.41
N SER A 7 -3.12 1.25 1.51
CA SER A 7 -1.74 1.72 1.50
C SER A 7 -0.85 0.65 0.86
N VAL A 8 -0.21 1.01 -0.25
CA VAL A 8 0.73 0.18 -1.00
C VAL A 8 2.14 0.58 -0.62
N THR A 9 2.92 -0.41 -0.18
CA THR A 9 4.30 -0.24 0.29
C THR A 9 5.21 -1.33 -0.26
N LYS A 10 6.51 -1.07 -0.32
CA LYS A 10 7.49 -2.06 -0.79
C LYS A 10 8.81 -1.88 -0.05
N GLY A 11 9.22 -2.93 0.66
CA GLY A 11 10.55 -2.97 1.29
C GLY A 11 11.69 -3.02 0.24
N PRO A 12 12.89 -2.51 0.59
CA PRO A 12 14.01 -2.36 -0.33
C PRO A 12 14.55 -3.68 -0.90
N HIS A 13 14.36 -4.79 -0.18
CA HIS A 13 14.86 -6.12 -0.57
C HIS A 13 13.78 -7.02 -1.17
N LYS A 14 12.52 -6.59 -1.19
CA LYS A 14 11.38 -7.43 -1.53
C LYS A 14 10.91 -7.13 -2.94
N LYS A 15 10.66 -8.17 -3.74
CA LYS A 15 9.98 -8.01 -5.04
C LYS A 15 8.50 -7.72 -4.87
N ARG A 16 7.89 -8.23 -3.80
CA ARG A 16 6.47 -8.13 -3.47
C ARG A 16 6.13 -6.79 -2.82
N GLN A 17 4.95 -6.26 -3.13
CA GLN A 17 4.36 -5.08 -2.49
C GLN A 17 3.35 -5.53 -1.43
N ASN A 18 3.33 -4.84 -0.29
CA ASN A 18 2.35 -5.05 0.77
C ASN A 18 1.14 -4.12 0.56
N LEU A 19 -0.06 -4.63 0.84
CA LEU A 19 -1.28 -3.85 0.93
C LEU A 19 -1.78 -3.83 2.37
N GLY A 20 -2.07 -2.64 2.89
CA GLY A 20 -2.61 -2.51 4.24
C GLY A 20 -3.58 -1.36 4.41
N ILE A 21 -4.60 -1.58 5.22
CA ILE A 21 -5.52 -0.51 5.64
C ILE A 21 -4.99 0.12 6.91
N TYR A 22 -4.55 1.37 6.79
CA TYR A 22 -4.05 2.18 7.88
C TYR A 22 -4.88 3.46 7.96
N ARG A 23 -5.36 3.80 9.17
CA ARG A 23 -6.10 5.04 9.37
C ARG A 23 -5.19 6.23 9.04
N GLN A 24 -5.70 7.18 8.26
CA GLN A 24 -4.95 8.38 7.91
C GLN A 24 -5.70 9.65 8.29
N GLN A 25 -5.05 10.47 9.12
CA GLN A 25 -5.59 11.74 9.60
C GLN A 25 -5.09 12.89 8.73
N VAL A 26 -6.00 13.73 8.26
CA VAL A 26 -5.68 14.96 7.53
C VAL A 26 -5.11 15.98 8.52
N ILE A 27 -3.90 16.46 8.24
CA ILE A 27 -3.20 17.48 9.04
C ILE A 27 -2.80 18.70 8.21
N GLY A 28 -3.12 18.70 6.92
CA GLY A 28 -2.87 19.81 6.00
C GLY A 28 -3.39 19.49 4.61
N LYS A 29 -3.26 20.45 3.69
CA LYS A 29 -3.78 20.34 2.31
C LYS A 29 -3.27 19.10 1.56
N ASN A 30 -2.02 18.73 1.79
CA ASN A 30 -1.33 17.61 1.14
C ASN A 30 -0.58 16.74 2.17
N LYS A 31 -1.08 16.67 3.41
CA LYS A 31 -0.40 15.97 4.51
C LYS A 31 -1.37 15.07 5.27
N LEU A 32 -0.99 13.80 5.38
CA LEU A 32 -1.68 12.75 6.11
C LEU A 32 -0.75 12.11 7.14
N ILE A 33 -1.28 11.74 8.31
CA ILE A 33 -0.59 10.85 9.24
C ILE A 33 -0.80 9.41 8.78
N MET A 34 0.27 8.62 8.66
CA MET A 34 0.19 7.18 8.41
C MET A 34 0.14 6.39 9.73
N ARG A 35 -1.06 6.02 10.20
CA ARG A 35 -1.22 5.29 11.46
C ARG A 35 -1.21 3.78 11.23
N TRP A 36 -0.03 3.20 11.17
CA TRP A 36 0.20 1.76 11.25
C TRP A 36 0.69 1.34 12.65
N LEU A 37 0.53 0.07 13.01
CA LEU A 37 1.20 -0.51 14.17
C LEU A 37 2.58 -1.03 13.75
N SER A 38 3.53 -1.04 14.68
CA SER A 38 4.96 -1.30 14.43
C SER A 38 5.28 -2.67 13.81
N HIS A 39 4.35 -3.63 13.88
CA HIS A 39 4.48 -4.99 13.34
C HIS A 39 3.76 -5.19 11.99
N ARG A 40 3.12 -4.16 11.43
CA ARG A 40 2.40 -4.27 10.14
C ARG A 40 3.40 -4.16 8.99
N GLY A 41 3.11 -4.84 7.87
CA GLY A 41 3.98 -4.89 6.69
C GLY A 41 4.53 -3.53 6.25
N GLY A 42 3.68 -2.52 6.05
CA GLY A 42 4.14 -1.19 5.66
C GLY A 42 5.05 -0.49 6.68
N ALA A 43 4.87 -0.75 7.98
CA ALA A 43 5.75 -0.20 9.03
C ALA A 43 7.12 -0.89 9.04
N LEU A 44 7.17 -2.18 8.72
CA LEU A 44 8.41 -2.95 8.56
C LEU A 44 9.15 -2.49 7.30
N ASP A 45 8.45 -2.37 6.18
CA ASP A 45 9.03 -1.90 4.92
C ASP A 45 9.63 -0.49 5.06
N PHE A 46 8.92 0.43 5.72
CA PHE A 46 9.44 1.78 6.01
C PHE A 46 10.70 1.75 6.89
N ARG A 47 10.71 0.89 7.92
CA ARG A 47 11.87 0.75 8.81
C ARG A 47 13.09 0.22 8.06
N GLU A 48 12.90 -0.83 7.26
CA GLU A 48 13.94 -1.40 6.39
C GLU A 48 14.47 -0.36 5.39
N TRP A 49 13.58 0.45 4.80
CA TRP A 49 13.95 1.55 3.91
C TRP A 49 14.86 2.56 4.61
N CYS A 50 14.46 3.08 5.79
CA CYS A 50 15.27 4.06 6.51
C CYS A 50 16.66 3.54 6.92
N GLN A 51 16.79 2.22 7.14
CA GLN A 51 18.09 1.59 7.46
C GLN A 51 19.00 1.48 6.24
N THR A 52 18.43 1.27 5.06
CA THR A 52 19.16 1.02 3.81
C THR A 52 19.40 2.30 3.00
N HIS A 53 18.52 3.28 3.12
CA HIS A 53 18.56 4.56 2.41
C HIS A 53 18.39 5.72 3.41
N PRO A 54 19.38 5.98 4.29
CA PRO A 54 19.25 6.99 5.34
C PRO A 54 19.02 8.39 4.76
N GLY A 55 17.93 9.04 5.17
CA GLY A 55 17.57 10.38 4.73
C GLY A 55 16.82 10.45 3.40
N GLU A 56 16.63 9.33 2.71
CA GLU A 56 15.84 9.29 1.47
C GLU A 56 14.34 9.13 1.77
N PRO A 57 13.46 9.92 1.12
CA PRO A 57 12.02 9.78 1.27
C PRO A 57 11.53 8.39 0.87
N TYR A 58 10.66 7.79 1.69
CA TYR A 58 10.09 6.48 1.42
C TYR A 58 8.83 6.58 0.54
N PRO A 59 8.81 6.03 -0.68
CA PRO A 59 7.65 6.11 -1.56
C PRO A 59 6.45 5.33 -1.03
N VAL A 60 5.26 5.94 -1.12
CA VAL A 60 3.99 5.31 -0.71
C VAL A 60 2.86 5.75 -1.63
N SER A 61 1.94 4.83 -1.93
CA SER A 61 0.70 5.12 -2.65
C SER A 61 -0.51 4.62 -1.84
N VAL A 62 -1.65 5.28 -1.96
CA VAL A 62 -2.89 4.92 -1.27
C VAL A 62 -4.03 4.89 -2.29
N ALA A 63 -4.63 3.72 -2.50
CA ALA A 63 -5.78 3.57 -3.38
C ALA A 63 -7.10 3.61 -2.58
N LEU A 64 -8.06 4.39 -3.07
CA LEU A 64 -9.41 4.56 -2.52
C LEU A 64 -10.42 4.10 -3.58
N GLY A 65 -11.45 3.38 -3.15
CA GLY A 65 -12.47 2.85 -4.08
C GLY A 65 -11.92 1.78 -5.02
N ALA A 66 -11.00 0.93 -4.54
CA ALA A 66 -10.57 -0.25 -5.30
C ALA A 66 -11.70 -1.30 -5.38
N ASP A 67 -11.57 -2.28 -6.27
CA ASP A 67 -12.59 -3.32 -6.38
C ASP A 67 -12.72 -4.15 -5.07
N PRO A 68 -13.90 -4.74 -4.81
CA PRO A 68 -14.17 -5.42 -3.54
C PRO A 68 -13.21 -6.56 -3.21
N ALA A 69 -12.75 -7.32 -4.21
CA ALA A 69 -11.85 -8.45 -3.98
C ALA A 69 -10.47 -7.97 -3.52
N THR A 70 -9.96 -6.87 -4.07
CA THR A 70 -8.71 -6.28 -3.60
C THR A 70 -8.83 -5.71 -2.19
N ILE A 71 -9.95 -5.07 -1.87
CA ILE A 71 -10.21 -4.57 -0.52
C ILE A 71 -10.24 -5.73 0.50
N LEU A 72 -10.95 -6.82 0.19
CA LEU A 72 -11.00 -8.02 1.02
C LEU A 72 -9.63 -8.72 1.13
N GLY A 73 -8.87 -8.73 0.03
CA GLY A 73 -7.52 -9.30 0.02
C GLY A 73 -6.55 -8.55 0.94
N ALA A 74 -6.66 -7.22 1.02
CA ALA A 74 -5.80 -6.39 1.88
C ALA A 74 -6.06 -6.55 3.40
N VAL A 75 -7.26 -7.02 3.79
CA VAL A 75 -7.59 -7.28 5.20
C VAL A 75 -7.39 -8.73 5.59
N THR A 76 -7.35 -9.64 4.63
CA THR A 76 -7.19 -11.07 4.90
C THR A 76 -5.74 -11.36 5.32
N PRO A 77 -5.52 -12.09 6.42
CA PRO A 77 -4.18 -12.51 6.79
C PRO A 77 -3.66 -13.54 5.79
N VAL A 78 -2.84 -13.10 4.85
CA VAL A 78 -2.15 -13.97 3.88
C VAL A 78 -0.71 -14.22 4.32
N PRO A 79 -0.12 -15.38 4.01
CA PRO A 79 1.28 -15.64 4.27
C PRO A 79 2.20 -14.62 3.59
N ASP A 80 3.36 -14.34 4.16
CA ASP A 80 4.32 -13.39 3.58
C ASP A 80 4.77 -13.78 2.16
N THR A 81 4.71 -15.07 1.84
CA THR A 81 5.03 -15.63 0.52
C THR A 81 3.98 -15.34 -0.56
N LEU A 82 2.78 -14.88 -0.19
CA LEU A 82 1.69 -14.58 -1.10
C LEU A 82 1.36 -13.08 -1.08
N SER A 83 1.31 -12.44 -2.24
CA SER A 83 0.85 -11.04 -2.34
C SER A 83 -0.67 -10.96 -2.15
N GLU A 84 -1.12 -9.90 -1.49
CA GLU A 84 -2.54 -9.59 -1.31
C GLU A 84 -3.27 -9.44 -2.66
N TYR A 85 -2.59 -8.98 -3.72
CA TYR A 85 -3.14 -8.95 -5.09
C TYR A 85 -3.35 -10.35 -5.69
N ALA A 86 -2.47 -11.29 -5.39
CA ALA A 86 -2.62 -12.67 -5.85
C ALA A 86 -3.79 -13.34 -5.12
N PHE A 87 -3.94 -13.08 -3.83
CA PHE A 87 -5.08 -13.56 -3.06
C PHE A 87 -6.41 -12.93 -3.53
N ALA A 88 -6.43 -11.62 -3.79
CA ALA A 88 -7.58 -10.95 -4.40
C ALA A 88 -7.96 -11.56 -5.75
N GLY A 89 -6.98 -11.97 -6.55
CA GLY A 89 -7.22 -12.64 -7.82
C GLY A 89 -7.87 -14.02 -7.65
N LEU A 90 -7.49 -14.79 -6.62
CA LEU A 90 -8.16 -16.05 -6.27
C LEU A 90 -9.62 -15.83 -5.88
N LEU A 91 -9.91 -14.79 -5.11
CA LEU A 91 -11.30 -14.44 -4.72
C LEU A 91 -12.14 -13.99 -5.92
N ARG A 92 -11.53 -13.27 -6.86
CA ARG A 92 -12.20 -12.72 -8.06
C ARG A 92 -12.35 -13.72 -9.19
N GLY A 93 -11.48 -14.73 -9.24
CA GLY A 93 -11.39 -15.69 -10.35
C GLY A 93 -10.55 -15.20 -11.54
N ASP A 94 -9.90 -14.04 -11.44
CA ASP A 94 -9.01 -13.50 -12.48
C ASP A 94 -7.91 -12.63 -11.85
N LYS A 95 -6.84 -12.33 -12.59
CA LYS A 95 -5.73 -11.51 -12.11
C LYS A 95 -6.21 -10.11 -11.74
N THR A 96 -5.71 -9.59 -10.62
CA THR A 96 -5.95 -8.19 -10.26
C THR A 96 -5.26 -7.27 -11.28
N GLU A 97 -6.05 -6.42 -11.94
CA GLU A 97 -5.53 -5.38 -12.83
C GLU A 97 -4.90 -4.26 -12.01
N VAL A 98 -3.63 -3.97 -12.32
CA VAL A 98 -2.85 -2.95 -11.63
C VAL A 98 -2.16 -2.04 -12.63
N VAL A 99 -1.96 -0.79 -12.23
CA VAL A 99 -1.26 0.23 -13.01
C VAL A 99 -0.12 0.81 -12.17
N LYS A 100 0.97 1.20 -12.83
CA LYS A 100 2.09 1.88 -12.17
C LYS A 100 1.65 3.27 -11.71
N SER A 101 2.00 3.64 -10.48
CA SER A 101 1.92 5.02 -9.98
C SER A 101 2.73 5.97 -10.87
N ILE A 102 2.36 7.25 -10.87
CA ILE A 102 3.02 8.28 -11.70
C ILE A 102 4.38 8.68 -11.10
N SER A 103 4.41 8.88 -9.78
CA SER A 103 5.55 9.45 -9.04
C SER A 103 6.52 8.41 -8.47
N ASN A 104 6.16 7.12 -8.51
CA ASN A 104 6.94 6.04 -7.93
C ASN A 104 6.67 4.70 -8.65
N ASP A 105 7.43 3.66 -8.30
CA ASP A 105 7.35 2.34 -8.95
C ASP A 105 6.31 1.37 -8.33
N LEU A 106 5.43 1.86 -7.46
CA LEU A 106 4.37 1.03 -6.89
C LEU A 106 3.27 0.76 -7.92
N GLN A 107 2.57 -0.35 -7.73
CA GLN A 107 1.40 -0.71 -8.54
C GLN A 107 0.14 -0.63 -7.70
N VAL A 108 -0.81 0.18 -8.17
CA VAL A 108 -2.13 0.39 -7.55
C VAL A 108 -3.21 -0.27 -8.40
N PRO A 109 -4.39 -0.60 -7.84
CA PRO A 109 -5.49 -1.16 -8.62
C PRO A 109 -5.89 -0.19 -9.73
N ALA A 110 -5.96 -0.68 -10.98
CA ALA A 110 -6.29 0.17 -12.13
C ALA A 110 -7.72 0.74 -12.05
N SER A 111 -8.61 0.04 -11.34
CA SER A 111 -10.00 0.42 -11.10
C SER A 111 -10.21 1.35 -9.91
N ALA A 112 -9.16 1.76 -9.19
CA ALA A 112 -9.30 2.65 -8.04
C ALA A 112 -9.90 4.01 -8.44
N GLU A 113 -10.90 4.47 -7.69
CA GLU A 113 -11.54 5.78 -7.94
C GLU A 113 -10.57 6.95 -7.71
N ILE A 114 -9.76 6.87 -6.66
CA ILE A 114 -8.78 7.90 -6.30
C ILE A 114 -7.49 7.24 -5.85
N VAL A 115 -6.35 7.71 -6.38
CA VAL A 115 -5.02 7.31 -5.93
C VAL A 115 -4.30 8.54 -5.35
N LEU A 116 -3.82 8.41 -4.12
CA LEU A 116 -2.94 9.38 -3.49
C LEU A 116 -1.51 8.86 -3.59
N GLU A 117 -0.61 9.62 -4.19
CA GLU A 117 0.79 9.26 -4.28
C GLU A 117 1.66 10.26 -3.50
N GLY A 118 2.74 9.77 -2.91
CA GLY A 118 3.69 10.64 -2.21
C GLY A 118 4.79 9.86 -1.52
N TYR A 119 5.26 10.40 -0.41
CA TYR A 119 6.37 9.84 0.34
C TYR A 119 6.24 10.11 1.84
N ILE A 120 7.01 9.38 2.64
CA ILE A 120 7.23 9.63 4.06
C ILE A 120 8.67 10.12 4.23
N ALA A 121 8.83 11.25 4.90
CA ALA A 121 10.11 11.90 5.19
C ALA A 121 10.14 12.39 6.65
#